data_AF-A0A9P4V1F4-F1
#
_entry.id   AF-A0A9P4V1F4-F1
#
_cell.length_a   1.000
_cell.length_b   1.000
_cell.length_c   1.000
_cell.angle_alpha   90.00
_cell.angle_beta   90.00
_cell.angle_gamma   90.00
#
_symmetry.space_group_name_H-M   'P 1'
#
loop_
_entity.id
_entity.type
_entity.pdbx_description
1 polymer ?
#
loop_
_entity_poly.entity_id
_entity_poly.type
_entity_poly.pdbx_seq_one_letter_code
_entity_poly.pdbx_strand_id
1 'polypeptide(L)'
;MAALLKRLEVKPTDDEYEAIDTSRWGNRDVYPIAHDKRTWGVYAFVSYWGTCGICLSSWTIGSSLIGIGLTAAQAMTAVTVGMLIASCTAYLNSAPGAKHHLGYGMLARSSFGLWGSYFCIMLNVFQSFVFYGTQMYFGGQTFVLILNAIFPTFLRMKNTLPER
;
A
#
# COMPACT_ATOMS: atom_id res chain seq x y z
N MET A 1 -35.42 3.96 -11.64
CA MET A 1 -34.24 4.32 -10.83
C MET A 1 -34.18 3.55 -9.50
N ALA A 2 -35.28 3.47 -8.74
CA ALA A 2 -35.34 2.73 -7.47
C ALA A 2 -35.03 1.21 -7.57
N ALA A 3 -35.45 0.53 -8.64
CA ALA A 3 -35.17 -0.91 -8.82
C ALA A 3 -33.69 -1.23 -9.14
N LEU A 4 -32.97 -0.28 -9.76
CA LEU A 4 -31.54 -0.41 -10.01
C LEU A 4 -30.76 -0.21 -8.70
N LEU A 5 -31.17 0.79 -7.91
CA LEU A 5 -30.61 1.07 -6.58
C LEU A 5 -30.76 -0.15 -5.65
N LYS A 6 -31.95 -0.77 -5.62
CA LYS A 6 -32.19 -1.99 -4.82
C LYS A 6 -31.39 -3.21 -5.27
N ARG A 7 -30.92 -3.26 -6.52
CA ARG A 7 -30.02 -4.31 -7.03
C ARG A 7 -28.54 -4.03 -6.74
N LEU A 8 -28.18 -2.76 -6.59
CA LEU A 8 -26.84 -2.31 -6.22
C LEU A 8 -26.64 -2.27 -4.71
N GLU A 9 -27.74 -2.30 -3.95
CA GLU A 9 -27.73 -2.40 -2.49
C GLU A 9 -27.06 -3.71 -2.08
N VAL A 10 -25.92 -3.57 -1.38
CA VAL A 10 -25.13 -4.69 -0.88
C VAL A 10 -26.02 -5.50 0.05
N LYS A 11 -26.03 -6.83 -0.13
CA LYS A 11 -26.85 -7.72 0.69
C LYS A 11 -26.57 -7.48 2.18
N PRO A 12 -27.63 -7.42 3.01
CA PRO A 12 -27.47 -7.31 4.44
C PRO A 12 -26.61 -8.46 4.95
N THR A 13 -25.64 -8.16 5.80
CA THR A 13 -24.72 -9.14 6.39
C THR A 13 -24.80 -8.95 7.89
N ASP A 14 -25.08 -10.02 8.64
CA ASP A 14 -25.25 -10.01 10.10
C ASP A 14 -24.02 -9.41 10.82
N ASP A 15 -23.95 -8.08 10.91
CA ASP A 15 -22.89 -7.30 11.56
C ASP A 15 -23.52 -6.35 12.57
N GLU A 16 -22.92 -6.22 13.77
CA GLU A 16 -23.39 -5.31 14.84
C GLU A 16 -23.59 -3.85 14.38
N TYR A 17 -22.89 -3.43 13.32
CA TYR A 17 -22.92 -2.06 12.80
C TYR A 17 -23.96 -1.84 11.70
N GLU A 18 -24.72 -2.87 11.31
CA GLU A 18 -25.79 -2.79 10.31
C GLU A 18 -27.01 -1.97 10.80
N ALA A 19 -27.19 -1.89 12.13
CA ALA A 19 -28.25 -1.10 12.75
C ALA A 19 -27.97 0.41 12.78
N ILE A 20 -26.77 0.86 12.40
CA ILE A 20 -26.38 2.27 12.43
C ILE A 20 -26.63 2.89 11.06
N ASP A 21 -27.53 3.88 11.01
CA ASP A 21 -27.85 4.59 9.77
C ASP A 21 -26.64 5.33 9.21
N THR A 22 -26.45 5.27 7.90
CA THR A 22 -25.27 5.86 7.24
C THR A 22 -25.29 7.38 7.37
N SER A 23 -24.26 7.92 8.00
CA SER A 23 -24.08 9.36 8.19
C SER A 23 -22.94 9.86 7.30
N ARG A 24 -22.89 11.17 7.06
CA ARG A 24 -21.74 11.82 6.39
C ARG A 24 -20.38 11.44 7.01
N TRP A 25 -20.38 11.09 8.30
CA TRP A 25 -19.17 10.78 9.07
C TRP A 25 -19.00 9.29 9.42
N GLY A 26 -20.00 8.46 9.12
CA GLY A 26 -20.04 7.05 9.51
C GLY A 26 -20.61 6.19 8.38
N ASN A 27 -19.80 5.26 7.91
CA ASN A 27 -20.19 4.25 6.92
C ASN A 27 -19.72 2.88 7.42
N ARG A 28 -20.34 1.80 6.92
CA ARG A 28 -19.99 0.41 7.24
C ARG A 28 -18.49 0.12 7.14
N ASP A 29 -17.84 0.65 6.10
CA ASP A 29 -16.41 0.45 5.84
C ASP A 29 -15.48 1.25 6.77
N VAL A 30 -16.03 2.21 7.50
CA VAL A 30 -15.28 3.08 8.43
C VAL A 30 -15.34 2.53 9.85
N TYR A 31 -16.36 1.75 10.19
CA TYR A 31 -16.53 1.19 11.52
C TYR A 31 -15.46 0.13 11.84
N PRO A 32 -15.16 -0.08 13.13
CA PRO A 32 -14.22 -1.12 13.56
C PRO A 32 -14.65 -2.49 13.05
N ILE A 33 -13.68 -3.35 12.76
CA ILE A 33 -13.97 -4.73 12.33
C ILE A 33 -14.52 -5.51 13.53
N ALA A 34 -15.73 -6.08 13.35
CA ALA A 34 -16.38 -6.95 14.34
C ALA A 34 -15.46 -8.12 14.72
N HIS A 35 -15.56 -8.57 15.98
CA HIS A 35 -14.65 -9.58 16.54
C HIS A 35 -14.62 -10.88 15.71
N ASP A 36 -15.77 -11.32 15.21
CA ASP A 36 -15.93 -12.57 14.46
C ASP A 36 -15.31 -12.53 13.06
N LYS A 37 -15.00 -11.34 12.54
CA LYS A 37 -14.41 -11.13 11.20
C LYS A 37 -12.91 -10.88 11.23
N ARG A 38 -12.27 -10.99 12.40
CA ARG A 38 -10.82 -10.77 12.57
C ARG A 38 -10.05 -12.04 12.22
N THR A 39 -9.75 -12.21 10.94
CA THR A 39 -8.97 -13.35 10.42
C THR A 39 -7.46 -13.12 10.39
N TRP A 40 -7.00 -11.93 10.79
CA TRP A 40 -5.60 -11.54 10.71
C TRP A 40 -4.75 -12.17 11.84
N GLY A 41 -4.09 -13.28 11.53
CA GLY A 41 -3.18 -13.97 12.44
C GLY A 41 -1.71 -13.58 12.29
N VAL A 42 -0.86 -14.12 13.17
CA VAL A 42 0.60 -13.90 13.15
C VAL A 42 1.23 -14.37 11.84
N TYR A 43 0.76 -15.49 11.29
CA TYR A 43 1.26 -16.00 10.01
C TYR A 43 0.99 -15.02 8.86
N ALA A 44 -0.24 -14.50 8.76
CA ALA A 44 -0.62 -13.50 7.75
C ALA A 44 0.22 -12.22 7.88
N PHE A 45 0.50 -11.80 9.11
CA PHE A 45 1.36 -10.65 9.37
C PHE A 45 2.79 -10.86 8.87
N VAL A 46 3.43 -11.97 9.24
CA VAL A 46 4.81 -12.26 8.83
C VAL A 46 4.91 -12.48 7.32
N SER A 47 3.96 -13.19 6.71
CA SER A 47 3.96 -13.41 5.26
C SER A 47 3.76 -12.12 4.48
N TYR A 48 2.91 -11.22 4.97
CA TYR A 48 2.68 -9.91 4.36
C TYR A 48 3.95 -9.08 4.35
N TRP A 49 4.59 -8.89 5.51
CA TRP A 49 5.82 -8.12 5.61
C TRP A 49 7.00 -8.77 4.88
N GLY A 50 7.11 -10.10 4.90
CA GLY A 50 8.10 -10.83 4.10
C GLY A 50 7.95 -10.55 2.61
N THR A 51 6.71 -10.57 2.09
CA THR A 51 6.42 -10.27 0.69
C THR A 51 6.72 -8.81 0.36
N CYS A 52 6.38 -7.86 1.24
CA CYS A 52 6.72 -6.44 1.05
C CYS A 52 8.23 -6.18 1.05
N GLY A 53 9.00 -6.93 1.84
CA GLY A 53 10.47 -6.83 1.87
C GLY A 53 11.11 -7.32 0.57
N ILE A 54 10.57 -8.41 -0.01
CA ILE A 54 11.04 -8.98 -1.27
C ILE A 54 10.34 -8.27 -2.45
N CYS A 55 10.68 -6.99 -2.64
CA CYS A 55 10.24 -6.23 -3.80
C CYS A 55 11.42 -5.56 -4.51
N LEU A 56 11.24 -5.27 -5.81
CA LEU A 56 12.29 -4.70 -6.65
C LEU A 56 12.80 -3.36 -6.11
N SER A 57 11.89 -2.57 -5.53
CA SER A 57 12.19 -1.25 -4.94
C SER A 57 13.20 -1.34 -3.81
N SER A 58 13.07 -2.34 -2.92
CA SER A 58 14.05 -2.59 -1.85
C SER A 58 15.42 -2.97 -2.42
N TRP A 59 15.45 -3.71 -3.53
CA TRP A 59 16.70 -4.14 -4.16
C TRP A 59 17.39 -2.96 -4.85
N THR A 60 16.63 -2.07 -5.47
CA THR A 60 17.13 -0.84 -6.09
C THR A 60 17.80 0.10 -5.09
N ILE A 61 17.32 0.15 -3.83
CA ILE A 61 17.95 0.94 -2.76
C ILE A 61 19.37 0.41 -2.50
N GLY A 62 19.53 -0.90 -2.38
CA GLY A 62 20.83 -1.54 -2.18
C GLY A 62 21.79 -1.30 -3.35
N SER A 63 21.32 -1.49 -4.58
CA SER A 63 22.15 -1.25 -5.77
C SER A 63 22.57 0.21 -5.92
N SER A 64 21.67 1.14 -5.59
CA SER A 64 21.97 2.59 -5.67
C SER A 64 23.06 2.99 -4.66
N LEU A 65 23.04 2.45 -3.44
CA LEU A 65 24.06 2.72 -2.43
C LEU A 65 25.46 2.22 -2.84
N ILE A 66 25.52 1.03 -3.44
CA ILE A 66 26.77 0.50 -4.00
C ILE A 66 27.24 1.37 -5.18
N GLY A 67 26.30 1.84 -6.02
CA GLY A 67 26.60 2.74 -7.14
C GLY A 67 27.17 4.10 -6.72
N ILE A 68 26.89 4.57 -5.52
CA ILE A 68 27.44 5.81 -4.94
C ILE A 68 28.88 5.60 -4.41
N GLY A 69 29.38 4.36 -4.37
CA GLY A 69 30.75 4.03 -3.99
C GLY A 69 30.90 3.47 -2.56
N LEU A 70 29.80 3.12 -1.89
CA LEU A 70 29.89 2.40 -0.60
C LEU A 70 30.31 0.95 -0.83
N THR A 71 31.16 0.44 0.07
CA THR A 71 31.45 -1.00 0.11
C THR A 71 30.18 -1.79 0.43
N ALA A 72 30.08 -3.03 -0.06
CA ALA A 72 28.89 -3.87 0.15
C ALA A 72 28.56 -4.03 1.65
N ALA A 73 29.57 -4.14 2.52
CA ALA A 73 29.39 -4.24 3.96
C ALA A 73 28.81 -2.94 4.56
N GLN A 74 29.28 -1.77 4.12
CA GLN A 74 28.77 -0.48 4.58
C GLN A 74 27.34 -0.23 4.09
N ALA A 75 27.03 -0.57 2.83
CA ALA A 75 25.70 -0.47 2.26
C ALA A 75 24.69 -1.35 3.03
N MET A 76 25.04 -2.61 3.32
CA MET A 76 24.16 -3.50 4.11
C MET A 76 23.91 -2.96 5.52
N THR A 77 24.95 -2.44 6.18
CA THR A 77 24.82 -1.88 7.53
C THR A 77 23.92 -0.64 7.52
N ALA A 78 24.12 0.27 6.56
CA ALA A 78 23.31 1.48 6.41
C ALA A 78 21.83 1.15 6.14
N VAL A 79 21.55 0.20 5.24
CA VAL A 79 20.19 -0.27 4.95
C VAL A 79 19.56 -0.90 6.20
N THR A 80 20.31 -1.73 6.92
CA THR A 80 19.81 -2.39 8.13
C THR A 80 19.43 -1.37 9.21
N VAL A 81 20.29 -0.38 9.46
CA VAL A 81 20.01 0.69 10.43
C VAL A 81 18.79 1.51 10.01
N GLY A 82 18.71 1.89 8.73
CA GLY A 82 17.55 2.61 8.19
C GLY A 82 16.25 1.83 8.35
N MET A 83 16.26 0.54 8.04
CA MET A 83 15.09 -0.33 8.16
C MET A 83 14.69 -0.58 9.62
N LEU A 84 15.64 -0.63 10.56
CA LEU A 84 15.34 -0.71 11.99
C LEU A 84 14.62 0.54 12.49
N ILE A 85 15.11 1.73 12.11
CA ILE A 85 14.46 3.01 12.48
C ILE A 85 13.06 3.10 11.88
N ALA A 86 12.91 2.72 10.61
CA ALA A 86 11.61 2.66 9.94
C ALA A 86 10.66 1.67 10.63
N SER A 87 11.15 0.50 11.03
CA SER A 87 10.37 -0.52 11.74
C SER A 87 9.88 -0.04 13.11
N CYS A 88 10.74 0.64 13.87
CA CYS A 88 10.35 1.26 15.14
C CYS A 88 9.22 2.28 14.95
N THR A 89 9.34 3.14 13.94
CA THR A 89 8.32 4.15 13.62
C THR A 89 7.01 3.51 13.16
N ALA A 90 7.09 2.47 12.33
CA ALA A 90 5.93 1.71 11.88
C ALA A 90 5.23 1.02 13.05
N TYR A 91 5.97 0.45 14.02
CA TYR A 91 5.40 -0.15 15.22
C TYR A 91 4.64 0.86 16.07
N LEU A 92 5.22 2.03 16.32
CA LEU A 92 4.56 3.11 17.08
C LEU A 92 3.27 3.58 16.41
N ASN A 93 3.27 3.71 15.07
CA ASN A 93 2.09 4.09 14.32
C ASN A 93 1.02 2.97 14.28
N SER A 94 1.45 1.71 14.26
CA SER A 94 0.56 0.55 14.16
C SER A 94 -0.09 0.14 15.49
N ALA A 95 0.52 0.48 16.63
CA ALA A 95 0.01 0.13 17.96
C ALA A 95 -1.45 0.55 18.24
N PRO A 96 -1.88 1.81 17.96
CA PRO A 96 -3.28 2.19 18.14
C PRO A 96 -4.22 1.48 17.15
N GLY A 97 -3.78 1.26 15.92
CA GLY A 97 -4.54 0.52 14.89
C GLY A 97 -4.77 -0.94 15.29
N ALA A 98 -3.78 -1.60 15.88
CA ALA A 98 -3.88 -2.98 16.32
C ALA A 98 -4.75 -3.17 17.58
N LYS A 99 -4.71 -2.23 18.53
CA LYS A 99 -5.53 -2.31 19.75
C LYS A 99 -7.00 -1.99 19.49
N HIS A 100 -7.26 -0.90 18.78
CA HIS A 100 -8.61 -0.39 18.57
C HIS A 100 -9.24 -0.85 17.24
N HIS A 101 -8.49 -1.56 16.38
CA HIS A 101 -8.96 -2.05 15.09
C HIS A 101 -9.55 -0.94 14.21
N LEU A 102 -8.97 0.26 14.33
CA LEU A 102 -9.41 1.48 13.64
C LEU A 102 -8.55 1.67 12.37
N GLY A 103 -9.20 2.01 11.26
CA GLY A 103 -8.51 2.41 10.04
C GLY A 103 -7.80 3.75 10.17
N TYR A 104 -6.81 4.00 9.31
CA TYR A 104 -6.03 5.25 9.27
C TYR A 104 -6.91 6.50 9.23
N GLY A 105 -8.02 6.47 8.45
CA GLY A 105 -8.94 7.61 8.35
C GLY A 105 -9.59 7.97 9.70
N MET A 106 -9.85 7.00 10.57
CA MET A 106 -10.43 7.26 11.89
C MET A 106 -9.37 7.77 12.88
N LEU A 107 -8.15 7.23 12.82
CA LEU A 107 -7.00 7.74 13.59
C LEU A 107 -6.62 9.17 13.18
N ALA A 108 -6.71 9.50 11.89
CA ALA A 108 -6.48 10.87 11.41
C ALA A 108 -7.54 11.85 11.95
N ARG A 109 -8.80 11.42 12.09
CA ARG A 109 -9.88 12.22 12.70
C ARG A 109 -9.68 12.45 14.18
N SER A 110 -9.15 11.47 14.92
CA SER A 110 -8.86 11.67 16.36
C SER A 110 -7.77 12.70 16.59
N SER A 111 -6.80 12.84 15.67
CA SER A 111 -5.68 13.79 15.82
C SER A 111 -5.95 15.18 15.24
N PHE A 112 -6.56 15.27 14.05
CA PHE A 112 -6.74 16.53 13.31
C PHE A 112 -8.20 17.01 13.27
N GLY A 113 -9.11 16.29 13.92
CA GLY A 113 -10.56 16.56 13.88
C GLY A 113 -11.21 16.12 12.56
N LEU A 114 -12.52 16.34 12.47
CA LEU A 114 -13.35 15.89 11.34
C LEU A 114 -12.97 16.59 10.02
N TRP A 115 -12.74 17.90 10.07
CA TRP A 115 -12.41 18.69 8.88
C TRP A 115 -10.92 18.63 8.52
N GLY A 116 -10.03 18.63 9.52
CA GLY A 116 -8.58 18.55 9.29
C GLY A 116 -8.12 17.19 8.74
N SER A 117 -8.84 16.12 9.05
CA SER A 117 -8.51 14.78 8.55
C SER A 117 -8.53 14.67 7.02
N TYR A 118 -9.35 15.47 6.32
CA TYR A 118 -9.38 15.45 4.85
C TYR A 118 -8.04 15.83 4.24
N PHE A 119 -7.34 16.81 4.82
CA PHE A 119 -6.02 17.23 4.33
C PHE A 119 -5.00 16.09 4.46
N CYS A 120 -4.94 15.43 5.62
CA CYS A 120 -4.04 14.29 5.83
C CYS A 120 -4.36 13.12 4.91
N ILE A 121 -5.65 12.83 4.68
CA ILE A 121 -6.07 11.77 3.76
C ILE A 121 -5.66 12.11 2.33
N MET A 122 -5.83 13.36 1.87
CA MET A 122 -5.41 13.76 0.52
C MET A 122 -3.90 13.61 0.31
N LEU A 123 -3.08 13.98 1.29
CA LEU A 123 -1.62 13.77 1.23
C LEU A 123 -1.27 12.28 1.14
N ASN A 124 -1.96 11.44 1.91
CA ASN A 124 -1.74 9.99 1.87
C ASN A 124 -2.14 9.38 0.52
N VAL A 125 -3.25 9.85 -0.06
CA VAL A 125 -3.72 9.44 -1.39
C VAL A 125 -2.69 9.85 -2.46
N PHE A 126 -2.18 11.07 -2.40
CA PHE A 126 -1.13 11.55 -3.32
C PHE A 126 0.13 10.67 -3.23
N GLN A 127 0.63 10.41 -2.02
CA GLN A 127 1.77 9.52 -1.80
C GLN A 127 1.53 8.11 -2.37
N SER A 128 0.31 7.58 -2.21
CA SER A 128 -0.07 6.26 -2.72
C SER A 128 -0.05 6.22 -4.25
N PHE A 129 -0.50 7.29 -4.92
CA PHE A 129 -0.41 7.38 -6.38
C PHE A 129 1.03 7.37 -6.88
N VAL A 130 1.93 8.14 -6.23
CA VAL A 130 3.35 8.17 -6.60
C VAL A 130 3.97 6.78 -6.42
N PHE A 131 3.74 6.14 -5.28
CA PHE A 131 4.29 4.82 -4.99
C PHE A 131 3.76 3.76 -5.98
N TYR A 132 2.45 3.77 -6.26
CA TYR A 132 1.86 2.85 -7.23
C TYR A 132 2.41 3.09 -8.65
N GLY A 133 2.61 4.35 -9.05
CA GLY A 133 3.25 4.70 -10.32
C GLY A 133 4.65 4.11 -10.45
N THR A 134 5.46 4.18 -9.39
CA THR A 134 6.80 3.55 -9.35
C THR A 134 6.71 2.02 -9.48
N GLN A 135 5.77 1.37 -8.80
CA GLN A 135 5.58 -0.08 -8.93
C GLN A 135 5.16 -0.49 -10.34
N MET A 136 4.28 0.28 -10.98
CA MET A 136 3.87 0.05 -12.36
C MET A 136 5.02 0.22 -13.35
N TYR A 137 5.92 1.19 -13.11
CA TYR A 137 7.12 1.36 -13.92
C TYR A 137 8.03 0.11 -13.86
N PHE A 138 8.29 -0.40 -12.65
CA PHE A 138 9.07 -1.63 -12.48
C PHE A 138 8.38 -2.86 -13.09
N GLY A 139 7.04 -2.94 -12.99
CA GLY A 139 6.26 -3.97 -13.68
C GLY A 139 6.40 -3.90 -15.20
N GLY A 140 6.36 -2.69 -15.77
CA GLY A 140 6.57 -2.46 -17.20
C GLY A 140 7.96 -2.90 -17.68
N GLN A 141 9.01 -2.56 -16.94
CA GLN A 141 10.38 -3.00 -17.24
C GLN A 141 10.50 -4.54 -17.25
N THR A 142 9.88 -5.18 -16.25
CA THR A 142 9.86 -6.65 -16.16
C THR A 142 9.14 -7.27 -17.36
N PHE A 143 8.03 -6.67 -17.80
CA PHE A 143 7.28 -7.16 -18.95
C PHE A 143 8.07 -7.05 -20.27
N VAL A 144 8.80 -5.94 -20.47
CA VAL A 144 9.70 -5.79 -21.63
C VAL A 144 10.78 -6.88 -21.62
N LEU A 145 11.34 -7.20 -20.45
CA LEU A 145 12.35 -8.26 -20.32
C LEU A 145 11.78 -9.65 -20.62
N ILE A 146 10.56 -9.95 -20.15
CA ILE A 146 9.87 -11.22 -20.47
C ILE A 146 9.59 -11.31 -21.97
N LEU A 147 9.09 -10.24 -22.59
CA LEU A 147 8.84 -10.19 -24.03
C LEU A 147 10.13 -10.41 -24.82
N ASN A 148 11.25 -9.86 -24.38
CA ASN A 148 12.54 -10.09 -25.02
C ASN A 148 12.99 -11.56 -24.89
N ALA A 149 12.77 -12.20 -23.75
CA ALA A 149 13.13 -13.60 -23.55
C ALA A 149 12.31 -14.55 -24.43
N ILE A 150 11.03 -14.26 -24.66
CA ILE A 150 10.14 -15.08 -25.51
C ILE A 150 10.34 -14.75 -26.99
N PHE A 151 10.42 -13.46 -27.32
CA PHE A 151 10.57 -12.95 -28.68
C PHE A 151 11.83 -12.06 -28.77
N PRO A 152 13.01 -12.62 -29.08
CA PRO A 152 14.25 -11.85 -29.14
C PRO A 152 14.23 -10.75 -30.22
N THR A 153 13.33 -10.86 -31.22
CA THR A 153 13.10 -9.84 -32.25
C THR A 153 12.43 -8.57 -31.71
N PHE A 154 11.73 -8.63 -30.56
CA PHE A 154 10.96 -7.50 -30.02
C PHE A 154 11.80 -6.25 -29.77
N LEU A 155 13.01 -6.40 -29.23
CA LEU A 155 13.95 -5.29 -29.02
C LEU A 155 14.69 -4.84 -30.30
N ARG A 156 14.63 -5.63 -31.38
CA ARG A 156 15.26 -5.33 -32.67
C ARG A 156 14.27 -4.79 -33.71
N MET A 157 13.01 -4.58 -33.34
CA MET A 157 12.03 -4.01 -34.25
C MET A 157 12.46 -2.59 -34.65
N LYS A 158 12.36 -2.30 -35.95
CA LYS A 158 12.70 -1.00 -36.50
C LYS A 158 11.85 0.07 -35.80
N ASN A 159 12.50 1.02 -35.13
CA ASN A 159 11.81 2.12 -34.48
C ASN A 159 11.12 2.98 -35.54
N THR A 160 9.79 2.96 -35.55
CA THR A 160 8.94 3.77 -36.45
C THR A 160 8.47 5.07 -35.77
N LEU A 161 8.89 5.33 -34.53
CA LEU A 161 8.59 6.58 -33.85
C LEU A 161 9.56 7.67 -34.32
N PRO A 162 9.09 8.91 -34.57
CA PRO A 162 9.95 10.02 -34.91
C PRO A 162 10.91 10.33 -33.76
N GLU A 163 12.20 10.47 -34.06
CA GLU A 163 13.19 10.97 -33.10
C GLU A 163 12.79 12.39 -32.70
N ARG A 164 12.50 12.59 -31.42
CA ARG A 164 12.22 13.88 -30.81
C ARG A 164 13.13 14.07 -29.61
#